data_AF-A0A3N5YRH9-F1
#
_entry.id   AF-A0A3N5YRH9-F1
#
_cell.length_a   1.000
_cell.length_b   1.000
_cell.length_c   1.000
_cell.angle_alpha   90.00
_cell.angle_beta   90.00
_cell.angle_gamma   90.00
#
_symmetry.space_group_name_H-M   'P 1'
#
loop_
_entity.id
_entity.type
_entity.pdbx_description
1 polymer ?
#
loop_
_entity_poly.entity_id
_entity_poly.type
_entity_poly.pdbx_seq_one_letter_code
_entity_poly.pdbx_strand_id
1 'polypeptide(L)'
;MPRPSRTADLIKVGLYAIAVVLVNMAAMTLFARIDLTRGQALSLSEESRRVVATLSEPLTIDVFFSRNLPPPYNAVEQALRDLLEEYAQHNSRFFSYRFRDVSAEDGDMTAEARENQKLAAAFGIHPVQVQAVEKDEVKFQRAYMSLVIIHGDLIEQVANITTVDGLEYRLTTAIRKMNHKISALLRLTEKVQVRLVISSALKAVAPLMGLKGMADLPAEVEAAVNALNAKTYGKLAFSFVDPPDDAKLEELSQADNLLFLNWPASNDGRLQAGRGVIGLVVEHRGRKITLPLIDIVRLPILG
;
A
#
# COMPACT_ATOMS: atom_id res chain seq x y z
N MET A 1 0.24 -85.03 38.66
CA MET A 1 0.24 -83.76 37.92
C MET A 1 -0.98 -82.95 38.37
N PRO A 2 -0.84 -81.78 39.00
CA PRO A 2 -1.98 -80.97 39.41
C PRO A 2 -2.68 -80.37 38.18
N ARG A 3 -4.01 -80.55 38.08
CA ARG A 3 -4.82 -79.98 37.00
C ARG A 3 -4.81 -78.44 37.10
N PRO A 4 -4.61 -77.70 35.99
CA PRO A 4 -4.69 -76.24 36.03
C PRO A 4 -6.07 -75.82 36.54
N SER A 5 -6.11 -74.89 37.50
CA SER A 5 -7.36 -74.42 38.08
C SER A 5 -8.08 -73.56 37.04
N ARG A 6 -9.31 -73.95 36.68
CA ARG A 6 -10.17 -73.19 35.73
C ARG A 6 -10.28 -71.71 36.10
N THR A 7 -10.16 -71.38 37.38
CA THR A 7 -10.15 -70.02 37.92
C THR A 7 -8.94 -69.21 37.47
N ALA A 8 -7.74 -69.80 37.40
CA ALA A 8 -6.54 -69.10 36.94
C ALA A 8 -6.61 -68.79 35.44
N ASP A 9 -7.22 -69.66 34.64
CA ASP A 9 -7.40 -69.44 33.21
C ASP A 9 -8.44 -68.34 32.93
N LEU A 10 -9.52 -68.27 33.71
CA LEU A 10 -10.51 -67.19 33.63
C LEU A 10 -9.92 -65.83 34.03
N ILE A 11 -9.06 -65.79 35.05
CA ILE A 11 -8.36 -64.56 35.47
C ILE A 11 -7.42 -64.07 34.35
N LYS A 12 -6.68 -64.98 33.70
CA LYS A 12 -5.81 -64.64 32.56
C LYS A 12 -6.62 -64.08 31.39
N VAL A 13 -7.74 -64.70 31.04
CA VAL A 13 -8.62 -64.22 29.96
C VAL A 13 -9.18 -62.84 30.28
N GLY A 14 -9.60 -62.60 31.53
CA GLY A 14 -10.04 -61.29 31.99
C GLY A 14 -8.95 -60.22 31.89
N LEU A 15 -7.71 -60.54 32.29
CA LEU A 15 -6.56 -59.65 32.15
C LEU A 15 -6.24 -59.33 30.68
N TYR A 16 -6.29 -60.31 29.79
CA TYR A 16 -6.12 -60.08 28.35
C TYR A 16 -7.20 -59.17 27.77
N ALA A 17 -8.47 -59.38 28.15
CA ALA A 17 -9.57 -58.52 27.70
C ALA A 17 -9.38 -57.07 28.16
N ILE A 18 -9.00 -56.86 29.43
CA ILE A 18 -8.70 -55.53 29.98
C ILE A 18 -7.53 -54.88 29.25
N ALA A 19 -6.44 -55.62 29.01
CA ALA A 19 -5.28 -55.11 28.29
C ALA A 19 -5.63 -54.66 26.86
N VAL A 20 -6.44 -55.45 26.14
CA VAL A 20 -6.92 -55.09 24.79
C VAL A 20 -7.77 -53.82 24.81
N VAL A 21 -8.66 -53.67 25.80
CA VAL A 21 -9.49 -52.46 25.95
C VAL A 21 -8.62 -51.23 26.24
N LEU A 22 -7.63 -51.35 27.13
CA LEU A 22 -6.71 -50.25 27.46
C LEU A 22 -5.83 -49.84 26.28
N VAL A 23 -5.31 -50.81 25.51
CA VAL A 23 -4.55 -50.55 24.28
C VAL A 23 -5.42 -49.84 23.24
N ASN A 24 -6.69 -50.24 23.11
CA ASN A 24 -7.62 -49.61 22.18
C ASN A 24 -7.96 -48.16 22.61
N MET A 25 -8.18 -47.92 23.90
CA MET A 25 -8.34 -46.57 24.46
C MET A 25 -7.09 -45.69 24.26
N ALA A 26 -5.90 -46.26 24.48
CA ALA A 26 -4.64 -45.57 24.25
C ALA A 26 -4.43 -45.25 22.76
N ALA A 27 -4.80 -46.17 21.85
CA ALA A 27 -4.77 -45.92 20.41
C ALA A 27 -5.74 -44.80 20.01
N MET A 28 -6.98 -44.80 20.51
CA MET A 28 -7.96 -43.73 20.21
C MET A 28 -7.50 -42.34 20.67
N THR A 29 -6.73 -42.25 21.76
CA THR A 29 -6.18 -40.98 22.26
C THR A 29 -4.89 -40.55 21.55
N LEU A 30 -4.05 -41.50 21.12
CA LEU A 30 -2.80 -41.23 20.39
C LEU A 30 -3.05 -40.85 18.91
N PHE A 31 -4.09 -41.41 18.27
CA PHE A 31 -4.44 -41.09 16.87
C PHE A 31 -5.35 -39.86 16.70
N ALA A 32 -5.84 -39.24 17.78
CA ALA A 32 -6.67 -38.05 17.72
C ALA A 32 -5.91 -36.72 17.49
N ARG A 33 -4.56 -36.74 17.41
CA ARG A 33 -3.73 -35.52 17.26
C ARG A 33 -2.57 -35.61 16.27
N ILE A 34 -2.66 -36.52 15.31
CA ILE A 34 -1.80 -36.47 14.14
C ILE A 34 -2.73 -36.28 12.93
N ASP A 35 -3.30 -35.09 12.85
CA ASP A 35 -3.99 -34.61 11.67
C ASP A 35 -2.93 -34.25 10.62
N LEU A 36 -2.36 -35.28 9.98
CA LEU A 36 -1.43 -35.16 8.86
C LEU A 36 -2.11 -34.66 7.58
N THR A 37 -3.43 -34.45 7.59
CA THR A 37 -4.18 -33.87 6.48
C THR A 37 -4.24 -32.35 6.53
N ARG A 38 -3.79 -31.70 7.62
CA ARG A 38 -3.99 -30.27 7.86
C ARG A 38 -2.74 -29.37 7.80
N GLY A 39 -1.58 -29.87 7.38
CA GLY A 39 -0.39 -29.02 7.32
C GLY A 39 0.65 -29.51 6.34
N GLN A 40 0.77 -28.81 5.20
CA GLN A 40 2.04 -28.51 4.49
C GLN A 40 1.84 -27.93 3.09
N ALA A 41 0.66 -28.02 2.48
CA ALA A 41 0.50 -27.58 1.09
C ALA A 41 0.36 -26.05 0.91
N LEU A 42 -0.07 -25.31 1.94
CA LEU A 42 -0.36 -23.87 1.86
C LEU A 42 -0.02 -23.08 3.14
N SER A 43 1.00 -23.46 3.90
CA SER A 43 1.44 -22.65 5.04
C SER A 43 2.36 -21.51 4.58
N LEU A 44 2.18 -20.30 5.11
CA LEU A 44 3.09 -19.19 4.87
C LEU A 44 4.55 -19.52 5.20
N SER A 45 5.46 -19.02 4.36
CA SER A 45 6.90 -19.04 4.67
C SER A 45 7.19 -18.30 5.98
N GLU A 46 8.31 -18.66 6.62
CA GLU A 46 8.78 -18.02 7.86
C GLU A 46 8.96 -16.51 7.66
N GLU A 47 9.44 -16.09 6.49
CA GLU A 47 9.61 -14.70 6.11
C GLU A 47 8.28 -13.95 6.07
N SER A 48 7.24 -14.52 5.44
CA SER A 48 5.90 -13.95 5.38
C SER A 48 5.30 -13.78 6.77
N ARG A 49 5.44 -14.81 7.62
CA ARG A 49 4.97 -14.78 9.02
C ARG A 49 5.64 -13.68 9.82
N ARG A 50 6.96 -13.53 9.70
CA ARG A 50 7.71 -12.45 10.37
C ARG A 50 7.28 -11.07 9.90
N VAL A 51 7.14 -10.86 8.59
CA VAL A 51 6.74 -9.57 8.03
C VAL A 51 5.39 -9.13 8.61
N VAL A 52 4.42 -10.05 8.63
CA VAL A 52 3.06 -9.74 9.07
C VAL A 52 2.96 -9.59 10.58
N ALA A 53 3.74 -10.33 11.35
CA ALA A 53 3.84 -10.16 12.81
C ALA A 53 4.39 -8.78 13.23
N THR A 54 5.16 -8.12 12.36
CA THR A 54 5.76 -6.80 12.63
C THR A 54 4.89 -5.60 12.21
N LEU A 55 3.67 -5.83 11.73
CA LEU A 55 2.75 -4.74 11.40
C LEU A 55 2.38 -3.94 12.65
N SER A 56 2.61 -2.63 12.61
CA SER A 56 2.29 -1.70 13.69
C SER A 56 1.02 -0.88 13.45
N GLU A 57 0.49 -0.93 12.22
CA GLU A 57 -0.68 -0.19 11.76
C GLU A 57 -1.60 -1.16 10.98
N PRO A 58 -2.92 -0.88 10.87
CA PRO A 58 -3.82 -1.71 10.07
C PRO A 58 -3.36 -1.80 8.61
N LEU A 59 -3.47 -3.00 8.05
CA LEU A 59 -3.24 -3.34 6.66
C LEU A 59 -4.47 -4.07 6.12
N THR A 60 -5.05 -3.55 5.06
CA THR A 60 -6.19 -4.16 4.37
C THR A 60 -5.83 -4.44 2.92
N ILE A 61 -6.16 -5.65 2.45
CA ILE A 61 -6.05 -6.02 1.04
C ILE A 61 -7.45 -6.05 0.41
N ASP A 62 -7.73 -5.14 -0.52
CA ASP A 62 -8.94 -5.19 -1.34
C ASP A 62 -8.63 -5.89 -2.67
N VAL A 63 -9.27 -7.04 -2.90
CA VAL A 63 -9.09 -7.88 -4.08
C VAL A 63 -10.21 -7.59 -5.08
N PHE A 64 -9.84 -7.22 -6.30
CA PHE A 64 -10.76 -7.01 -7.42
C PHE A 64 -10.54 -8.13 -8.43
N PHE A 65 -11.33 -9.19 -8.29
CA PHE A 65 -11.28 -10.37 -9.14
C PHE A 65 -12.64 -10.59 -9.80
N SER A 66 -12.63 -10.80 -11.11
CA SER A 66 -13.82 -11.27 -11.81
C SER A 66 -14.05 -12.74 -11.50
N ARG A 67 -15.30 -13.14 -11.28
CA ARG A 67 -15.71 -14.53 -11.10
C ARG A 67 -15.66 -15.30 -12.41
N ASN A 68 -15.71 -16.63 -12.32
CA ASN A 68 -15.87 -17.54 -13.46
C ASN A 68 -14.85 -17.31 -14.60
N LEU A 69 -13.59 -17.03 -14.24
CA LEU A 69 -12.53 -16.87 -15.24
C LEU A 69 -12.26 -18.19 -15.98
N PRO A 70 -11.91 -18.14 -17.28
CA PRO A 70 -11.53 -19.32 -18.04
C PRO A 70 -10.18 -19.86 -17.56
N PRO A 71 -9.87 -21.14 -17.86
CA PRO A 71 -8.52 -21.65 -17.74
C PRO A 71 -7.51 -20.77 -18.49
N PRO A 72 -6.30 -20.54 -17.94
CA PRO A 72 -5.75 -21.14 -16.72
C PRO A 72 -6.07 -20.38 -15.42
N TYR A 73 -6.89 -19.33 -15.46
CA TYR A 73 -7.07 -18.39 -14.34
C TYR A 73 -8.14 -18.82 -13.32
N ASN A 74 -8.93 -19.84 -13.65
CA ASN A 74 -10.09 -20.31 -12.89
C ASN A 74 -9.78 -20.73 -11.44
N ALA A 75 -8.54 -21.10 -11.12
CA ALA A 75 -8.12 -21.48 -9.77
C ALA A 75 -7.41 -20.37 -8.97
N VAL A 76 -7.05 -19.25 -9.63
CA VAL A 76 -6.18 -18.23 -9.04
C VAL A 76 -6.87 -17.46 -7.91
N GLU A 77 -8.17 -17.16 -8.06
CA GLU A 77 -8.93 -16.46 -7.02
C GLU A 77 -8.97 -17.27 -5.72
N GLN A 78 -9.28 -18.56 -5.81
CA GLN A 78 -9.38 -19.44 -4.64
C GLN A 78 -8.02 -19.56 -3.94
N ALA A 79 -6.94 -19.78 -4.70
CA ALA A 79 -5.61 -19.88 -4.12
C ALA A 79 -5.16 -18.56 -3.47
N LEU A 80 -5.52 -17.41 -4.05
CA LEU A 80 -5.29 -16.10 -3.43
C LEU A 80 -6.10 -15.95 -2.14
N ARG A 81 -7.35 -16.42 -2.11
CA ARG A 81 -8.19 -16.40 -0.91
C ARG A 81 -7.57 -17.22 0.21
N ASP A 82 -7.15 -18.45 -0.09
CA ASP A 82 -6.49 -19.34 0.87
C ASP A 82 -5.20 -18.70 1.41
N LEU A 83 -4.39 -18.10 0.54
CA LEU A 83 -3.18 -17.39 0.94
C LEU A 83 -3.47 -16.20 1.88
N LEU A 84 -4.45 -15.36 1.54
CA LEU A 84 -4.82 -14.19 2.35
C LEU A 84 -5.44 -14.58 3.70
N GLU A 85 -6.15 -15.71 3.75
CA GLU A 85 -6.67 -16.29 4.99
C GLU A 85 -5.52 -16.68 5.93
N GLU A 86 -4.47 -17.33 5.42
CA GLU A 86 -3.28 -17.66 6.21
C GLU A 86 -2.57 -16.41 6.77
N TYR A 87 -2.51 -15.32 5.99
CA TYR A 87 -2.01 -14.03 6.47
C TYR A 87 -2.86 -13.48 7.62
N ALA A 88 -4.18 -13.52 7.48
CA ALA A 88 -5.11 -13.03 8.48
C ALA A 88 -5.05 -13.84 9.78
N GLN A 89 -4.90 -15.17 9.69
CA GLN A 89 -4.76 -16.03 10.87
C GLN A 89 -3.47 -15.72 11.67
N HIS A 90 -2.40 -15.29 10.99
CA HIS A 90 -1.15 -14.93 11.66
C HIS A 90 -1.16 -13.57 12.36
N ASN A 91 -1.96 -12.60 11.88
CA ASN A 91 -2.12 -11.31 12.55
C ASN A 91 -3.50 -10.70 12.32
N SER A 92 -4.51 -11.29 12.95
CA SER A 92 -5.91 -10.84 12.82
C SER A 92 -6.17 -9.45 13.41
N ARG A 93 -5.23 -8.91 14.21
CA ARG A 93 -5.33 -7.57 14.78
C ARG A 93 -5.06 -6.47 13.76
N PHE A 94 -4.04 -6.66 12.92
CA PHE A 94 -3.61 -5.63 11.97
C PHE A 94 -3.84 -6.01 10.51
N PHE A 95 -3.96 -7.30 10.18
CA PHE A 95 -4.15 -7.76 8.80
C PHE A 95 -5.62 -8.10 8.55
N SER A 96 -6.17 -7.58 7.45
CA SER A 96 -7.52 -7.90 6.96
C SER A 96 -7.53 -7.94 5.44
N TYR A 97 -8.54 -8.60 4.86
CA TYR A 97 -8.71 -8.62 3.41
C TYR A 97 -10.20 -8.64 3.04
N ARG A 98 -10.52 -8.18 1.82
CA ARG A 98 -11.89 -8.12 1.29
C ARG A 98 -11.89 -8.45 -0.19
N PHE A 99 -12.75 -9.35 -0.62
CA PHE A 99 -13.01 -9.59 -2.04
C PHE A 99 -14.14 -8.69 -2.51
N ARG A 100 -13.87 -7.86 -3.52
CA ARG A 100 -14.80 -6.94 -4.16
C ARG A 100 -15.25 -7.56 -5.47
N ASP A 101 -16.52 -7.93 -5.54
CA ASP A 101 -17.08 -8.43 -6.79
C ASP A 101 -17.11 -7.31 -7.84
N VAL A 102 -16.53 -7.57 -8.99
CA VAL A 102 -16.42 -6.65 -10.15
C VAL A 102 -16.95 -7.30 -11.42
N SER A 103 -17.65 -8.43 -11.29
CA SER A 103 -18.16 -9.23 -12.39
C SER A 103 -19.46 -8.63 -12.94
N ALA A 104 -19.69 -8.84 -14.23
CA ALA A 104 -21.00 -8.68 -14.85
C ALA A 104 -21.47 -10.07 -15.25
N GLU A 105 -22.55 -10.57 -14.66
CA GLU A 105 -23.12 -11.88 -14.97
C GLU A 105 -24.18 -11.69 -16.06
N ASP A 106 -24.01 -12.35 -17.21
CA ASP A 106 -24.96 -12.34 -18.34
C ASP A 106 -25.39 -10.93 -18.84
N GLY A 107 -24.49 -9.96 -18.69
CA GLY A 107 -24.72 -8.57 -19.10
C GLY A 107 -25.50 -7.73 -18.09
N ASP A 108 -26.01 -8.34 -17.01
CA ASP A 108 -26.57 -7.63 -15.88
C ASP A 108 -25.51 -7.47 -14.77
N MET A 109 -25.50 -6.30 -14.15
CA MET A 109 -24.49 -5.96 -13.15
C MET A 109 -25.21 -5.43 -11.92
N THR A 110 -24.87 -5.95 -10.75
CA THR A 110 -25.42 -5.43 -9.50
C THR A 110 -24.94 -4.00 -9.27
N ALA A 111 -25.71 -3.19 -8.54
CA ALA A 111 -25.27 -1.85 -8.17
C ALA A 111 -23.92 -1.86 -7.43
N GLU A 112 -23.71 -2.85 -6.56
CA GLU A 112 -22.46 -3.07 -5.84
C GLU A 112 -21.29 -3.35 -6.78
N ALA A 113 -21.45 -4.23 -7.77
CA ALA A 113 -20.39 -4.51 -8.74
C ALA A 113 -20.02 -3.27 -9.58
N ARG A 114 -21.01 -2.42 -9.93
CA ARG A 114 -20.74 -1.13 -10.61
C ARG A 114 -19.89 -0.21 -9.74
N GLU A 115 -20.21 -0.10 -8.46
CA GLU A 115 -19.45 0.73 -7.51
C GLU A 115 -18.05 0.17 -7.26
N ASN A 116 -17.90 -1.14 -7.14
CA ASN A 116 -16.59 -1.78 -7.01
C ASN A 116 -15.73 -1.58 -8.26
N GLN A 117 -16.30 -1.55 -9.47
CA GLN A 117 -15.55 -1.21 -10.69
C GLN A 117 -15.10 0.27 -10.70
N LYS A 118 -15.93 1.20 -10.23
CA LYS A 118 -15.51 2.61 -10.06
C LYS A 118 -14.38 2.74 -9.04
N LEU A 119 -14.49 2.02 -7.93
CA LEU A 119 -13.45 1.98 -6.90
C LEU A 119 -12.15 1.36 -7.45
N ALA A 120 -12.23 0.26 -8.20
CA ALA A 120 -11.10 -0.33 -8.88
C ALA A 120 -10.41 0.69 -9.82
N ALA A 121 -11.20 1.40 -10.63
CA ALA A 121 -10.69 2.45 -11.51
C ALA A 121 -10.03 3.61 -10.74
N ALA A 122 -10.57 4.00 -9.58
CA ALA A 122 -9.95 5.00 -8.70
C ALA A 122 -8.59 4.56 -8.15
N PHE A 123 -8.36 3.25 -8.00
CA PHE A 123 -7.07 2.65 -7.67
C PHE A 123 -6.18 2.36 -8.89
N GLY A 124 -6.57 2.79 -10.10
CA GLY A 124 -5.82 2.51 -11.33
C GLY A 124 -5.90 1.05 -11.79
N ILE A 125 -6.90 0.31 -11.32
CA ILE A 125 -7.15 -1.07 -11.73
C ILE A 125 -8.13 -1.05 -12.91
N HIS A 126 -7.68 -1.59 -14.04
CA HIS A 126 -8.47 -1.74 -15.25
C HIS A 126 -8.55 -3.23 -15.64
N PRO A 127 -9.65 -3.67 -16.26
CA PRO A 127 -9.79 -5.07 -16.67
C PRO A 127 -8.89 -5.35 -17.87
N VAL A 128 -8.33 -6.55 -17.90
CA VAL A 128 -7.55 -7.07 -19.02
C VAL A 128 -8.44 -7.96 -19.89
N GLN A 129 -8.10 -8.08 -21.17
CA GLN A 129 -8.80 -8.99 -22.09
C GLN A 129 -8.17 -10.38 -21.98
N VAL A 130 -8.97 -11.38 -21.65
CA VAL A 130 -8.54 -12.78 -21.62
C VAL A 130 -9.33 -13.60 -22.64
N GLN A 131 -8.65 -14.60 -23.20
CA GLN A 131 -9.24 -15.52 -24.16
C GLN A 131 -9.89 -16.69 -23.42
N ALA A 132 -11.13 -17.00 -23.77
CA ALA A 132 -11.85 -18.19 -23.34
C ALA A 132 -12.14 -19.06 -24.57
N VAL A 133 -11.96 -20.38 -24.45
CA VAL A 133 -12.40 -21.33 -25.47
C VAL A 133 -13.63 -22.03 -24.94
N GLU A 134 -14.78 -21.78 -25.56
CA GLU A 134 -16.06 -22.37 -25.20
C GLU A 134 -16.68 -23.03 -26.43
N LYS A 135 -16.93 -24.36 -26.38
CA LYS A 135 -17.59 -25.11 -27.46
C LYS A 135 -16.96 -24.86 -28.85
N ASP A 136 -15.64 -24.95 -28.93
CA ASP A 136 -14.84 -24.70 -30.15
C ASP A 136 -14.89 -23.26 -30.69
N GLU A 137 -15.47 -22.31 -29.95
CA GLU A 137 -15.43 -20.88 -30.25
C GLU A 137 -14.44 -20.15 -29.34
N VAL A 138 -13.66 -19.24 -29.95
CA VAL A 138 -12.81 -18.31 -29.23
C VAL A 138 -13.64 -17.08 -28.84
N LYS A 139 -13.79 -16.87 -27.53
CA LYS A 139 -14.41 -15.67 -26.96
C LYS A 139 -13.36 -14.84 -26.23
N PHE A 140 -13.57 -13.53 -26.25
CA PHE A 140 -12.79 -12.61 -25.44
C PHE A 140 -13.67 -12.05 -24.33
N GLN A 141 -13.18 -12.12 -23.10
CA GLN A 141 -13.85 -11.52 -21.95
C GLN A 141 -12.94 -10.52 -21.25
N ARG A 142 -13.55 -9.50 -20.63
CA ARG A 142 -12.84 -8.54 -19.78
C ARG A 142 -12.82 -9.08 -18.35
N ALA A 143 -11.62 -9.17 -17.78
CA ALA A 143 -11.39 -9.76 -16.46
C ALA A 143 -10.57 -8.81 -15.59
N TYR A 144 -11.02 -8.62 -14.35
CA TYR A 144 -10.21 -8.01 -13.30
C TYR A 144 -9.44 -9.12 -12.57
N MET A 145 -8.14 -8.92 -12.37
CA MET A 145 -7.25 -9.87 -11.69
C MET A 145 -6.18 -9.10 -10.91
N SER A 146 -6.60 -8.23 -9.99
CA SER A 146 -5.70 -7.33 -9.28
C SER A 146 -6.16 -7.09 -7.86
N LEU A 147 -5.24 -6.65 -7.00
CA LEU A 147 -5.57 -6.21 -5.64
C LEU A 147 -4.85 -4.92 -5.31
N VAL A 148 -5.32 -4.27 -4.26
CA VAL A 148 -4.67 -3.11 -3.67
C VAL A 148 -4.37 -3.41 -2.21
N ILE A 149 -3.15 -3.10 -1.79
CA ILE A 149 -2.70 -3.19 -0.39
C ILE A 149 -2.77 -1.78 0.18
N ILE A 150 -3.50 -1.63 1.27
CA ILE A 150 -3.70 -0.37 1.98
C ILE A 150 -3.08 -0.53 3.36
N HIS A 151 -2.11 0.32 3.73
CA HIS A 151 -1.45 0.27 5.03
C HIS A 151 -1.16 1.68 5.53
N GLY A 152 -1.89 2.13 6.55
CA GLY A 152 -2.00 3.55 6.87
C GLY A 152 -2.50 4.33 5.64
N ASP A 153 -1.73 5.31 5.18
CA ASP A 153 -2.02 6.08 3.96
C ASP A 153 -1.26 5.63 2.72
N LEU A 154 -0.50 4.53 2.82
CA LEU A 154 0.15 3.95 1.67
C LEU A 154 -0.81 3.03 0.94
N ILE A 155 -0.85 3.18 -0.37
CA ILE A 155 -1.57 2.33 -1.30
C ILE A 155 -0.55 1.73 -2.26
N GLU A 156 -0.52 0.41 -2.40
CA GLU A 156 0.28 -0.28 -3.39
C GLU A 156 -0.60 -1.26 -4.18
N GLN A 157 -0.67 -1.08 -5.50
CA GLN A 157 -1.39 -1.96 -6.40
C GLN A 157 -0.53 -3.19 -6.74
N VAL A 158 -1.13 -4.37 -6.70
CA VAL A 158 -0.55 -5.61 -7.24
C VAL A 158 -1.41 -6.07 -8.40
N ALA A 159 -0.96 -5.73 -9.62
CA ALA A 159 -1.68 -6.01 -10.84
C ALA A 159 -1.38 -7.39 -11.44
N ASN A 160 -2.24 -7.82 -12.36
CA ASN A 160 -2.07 -8.99 -13.23
C ASN A 160 -1.73 -10.28 -12.48
N ILE A 161 -2.50 -10.59 -11.44
CA ILE A 161 -2.38 -11.84 -10.68
C ILE A 161 -3.01 -12.94 -11.52
N THR A 162 -2.21 -13.50 -12.43
CA THR A 162 -2.61 -14.51 -13.41
C THR A 162 -2.16 -15.92 -13.03
N THR A 163 -1.30 -16.03 -12.03
CA THR A 163 -0.79 -17.29 -11.46
C THR A 163 -0.58 -17.13 -9.95
N VAL A 164 -0.56 -18.26 -9.26
CA VAL A 164 -0.19 -18.38 -7.84
C VAL A 164 1.33 -18.38 -7.65
N ASP A 165 2.08 -18.70 -8.71
CA ASP A 165 3.53 -18.81 -8.65
C ASP A 165 4.16 -17.46 -8.26
N GLY A 166 4.92 -17.47 -7.16
CA GLY A 166 5.58 -16.28 -6.63
C GLY A 166 4.63 -15.22 -6.04
N LEU A 167 3.31 -15.50 -5.96
CA LEU A 167 2.33 -14.56 -5.42
C LEU A 167 2.61 -14.21 -3.96
N GLU A 168 2.91 -15.21 -3.12
CA GLU A 168 3.30 -14.99 -1.73
C GLU A 168 4.51 -14.06 -1.61
N TYR A 169 5.56 -14.30 -2.41
CA TYR A 169 6.76 -13.48 -2.39
C TYR A 169 6.47 -12.04 -2.78
N ARG A 170 5.66 -11.83 -3.83
CA ARG A 170 5.23 -10.49 -4.29
C ARG A 170 4.46 -9.76 -3.19
N LEU A 171 3.47 -10.42 -2.58
CA LEU A 171 2.67 -9.85 -1.50
C LEU A 171 3.54 -9.53 -0.28
N THR A 172 4.35 -10.48 0.18
CA THR A 172 5.27 -10.30 1.31
C THR A 172 6.21 -9.13 1.09
N THR A 173 6.77 -9.02 -0.11
CA THR A 173 7.70 -7.95 -0.44
C THR A 173 7.01 -6.59 -0.46
N ALA A 174 5.79 -6.52 -1.00
CA ALA A 174 4.98 -5.29 -0.98
C ALA A 174 4.61 -4.89 0.46
N ILE A 175 4.10 -5.83 1.26
CA ILE A 175 3.77 -5.63 2.68
C ILE A 175 5.00 -5.15 3.46
N ARG A 176 6.14 -5.82 3.30
CA ARG A 176 7.41 -5.45 3.97
C ARG A 176 7.85 -4.04 3.59
N LYS A 177 7.81 -3.69 2.31
CA LYS A 177 8.16 -2.34 1.82
C LYS A 177 7.25 -1.28 2.45
N MET A 178 5.94 -1.53 2.50
CA MET A 178 4.98 -0.61 3.12
C MET A 178 5.22 -0.48 4.62
N ASN A 179 5.37 -1.60 5.34
CA ASN A 179 5.64 -1.61 6.78
C ASN A 179 6.96 -0.87 7.12
N HIS A 180 8.01 -1.07 6.32
CA HIS A 180 9.27 -0.36 6.50
C HIS A 180 9.12 1.16 6.33
N LYS A 181 8.33 1.62 5.35
CA LYS A 181 8.06 3.05 5.14
C LYS A 181 7.29 3.65 6.32
N ILE A 182 6.23 2.99 6.78
CA ILE A 182 5.45 3.42 7.96
C ILE A 182 6.32 3.44 9.20
N SER A 183 7.05 2.36 9.47
CA SER A 183 7.97 2.26 10.60
C SER A 183 9.07 3.34 10.56
N ALA A 184 9.61 3.65 9.38
CA ALA A 184 10.59 4.73 9.22
C ALA A 184 9.98 6.10 9.55
N LEU A 185 8.76 6.36 9.09
CA LEU A 185 8.02 7.58 9.38
C LEU A 185 7.71 7.74 10.88
N LEU A 186 7.22 6.67 11.52
CA LEU A 186 6.91 6.67 12.95
C LEU A 186 8.14 6.92 13.83
N ARG A 187 9.30 6.39 13.42
CA ARG A 187 10.59 6.55 14.12
C ARG A 187 11.23 7.94 13.99
N LEU A 188 10.69 8.84 13.18
CA LEU A 188 11.21 10.20 13.08
C LEU A 188 11.04 10.92 14.43
N THR A 189 12.15 11.30 15.04
CA THR A 189 12.20 12.07 16.30
C THR A 189 12.02 13.56 16.05
N GLU A 190 12.56 14.05 14.93
CA GLU A 190 12.43 15.42 14.45
C GLU A 190 11.38 15.48 13.34
N LYS A 191 10.65 16.59 13.27
CA LYS A 191 9.70 16.81 12.18
C LYS A 191 10.44 17.11 10.88
N VAL A 192 9.90 16.59 9.78
CA VAL A 192 10.29 16.99 8.42
C VAL A 192 9.80 18.42 8.21
N GLN A 193 10.72 19.32 7.88
CA GLN A 193 10.44 20.73 7.66
C GLN A 193 9.99 20.92 6.22
N VAL A 194 8.82 21.52 6.04
CA VAL A 194 8.28 21.98 4.75
C VAL A 194 8.35 23.50 4.77
N ARG A 195 9.38 24.05 4.14
CA ARG A 195 9.67 25.49 4.14
C ARG A 195 9.30 26.08 2.80
N LEU A 196 8.32 26.97 2.79
CA LEU A 196 8.00 27.80 1.63
C LEU A 196 8.86 29.07 1.68
N VAL A 197 9.66 29.30 0.64
CA VAL A 197 10.48 30.49 0.49
C VAL A 197 9.91 31.31 -0.66
N ILE A 198 9.48 32.55 -0.39
CA ILE A 198 8.99 33.49 -1.42
C ILE A 198 9.46 34.89 -1.07
N SER A 199 10.24 35.52 -1.95
CA SER A 199 10.57 36.94 -1.82
C SER A 199 9.35 37.82 -2.09
N SER A 200 9.03 38.72 -1.17
CA SER A 200 7.94 39.70 -1.34
C SER A 200 8.09 40.59 -2.59
N ALA A 201 9.32 40.82 -3.07
CA ALA A 201 9.61 41.52 -4.32
C ALA A 201 8.92 40.89 -5.55
N LEU A 202 8.67 39.57 -5.52
CA LEU A 202 7.99 38.86 -6.61
C LEU A 202 6.55 39.31 -6.82
N LYS A 203 5.92 39.95 -5.82
CA LYS A 203 4.56 40.51 -5.96
C LYS A 203 4.48 41.54 -7.08
N ALA A 204 5.57 42.27 -7.36
CA ALA A 204 5.61 43.28 -8.41
C ALA A 204 5.54 42.66 -9.83
N VAL A 205 6.08 41.46 -10.01
CA VAL A 205 6.12 40.76 -11.30
C VAL A 205 5.12 39.61 -11.41
N ALA A 206 4.49 39.20 -10.31
CA ALA A 206 3.48 38.13 -10.25
C ALA A 206 2.41 38.24 -11.35
N PRO A 207 1.77 39.41 -11.56
CA PRO A 207 0.71 39.54 -12.56
C PRO A 207 1.23 39.39 -14.00
N LEU A 208 2.48 39.82 -14.25
CA LEU A 208 3.13 39.74 -15.56
C LEU A 208 3.51 38.31 -15.93
N MET A 209 3.82 37.49 -14.92
CA MET A 209 4.17 36.08 -15.09
C MET A 209 2.94 35.16 -15.08
N GLY A 210 1.73 35.71 -14.98
CA GLY A 210 0.51 34.91 -14.84
C GLY A 210 0.41 34.15 -13.52
N LEU A 211 1.24 34.51 -12.53
CA LEU A 211 1.28 33.88 -11.21
C LEU A 211 0.14 34.42 -10.33
N LYS A 212 -1.07 33.91 -10.60
CA LYS A 212 -2.26 34.18 -9.77
C LYS A 212 -2.15 33.42 -8.44
N GLY A 213 -2.73 33.96 -7.37
CA GLY A 213 -2.83 33.27 -6.07
C GLY A 213 -1.55 33.25 -5.21
N MET A 214 -0.46 33.93 -5.62
CA MET A 214 0.78 33.97 -4.82
C MET A 214 0.59 34.52 -3.40
N ALA A 215 -0.39 35.42 -3.18
CA ALA A 215 -0.68 35.96 -1.86
C ALA A 215 -1.25 34.91 -0.90
N ASP A 216 -2.02 33.95 -1.43
CA ASP A 216 -2.71 32.91 -0.67
C ASP A 216 -1.85 31.65 -0.52
N LEU A 217 -0.80 31.51 -1.34
CA LEU A 217 0.06 30.33 -1.40
C LEU A 217 0.63 29.87 -0.04
N PRO A 218 1.09 30.76 0.88
CA PRO A 218 1.51 30.31 2.21
C PRO A 218 0.39 29.61 2.99
N ALA A 219 -0.82 30.14 2.96
CA ALA A 219 -1.97 29.57 3.66
C ALA A 219 -2.42 28.25 3.00
N GLU A 220 -2.40 28.18 1.67
CA GLU A 220 -2.72 26.95 0.92
C GLU A 220 -1.72 25.82 1.22
N VAL A 221 -0.42 26.13 1.23
CA VAL A 221 0.63 25.14 1.55
C VAL A 221 0.52 24.71 3.02
N GLU A 222 0.29 25.64 3.95
CA GLU A 222 0.06 25.30 5.35
C GLU A 222 -1.14 24.35 5.52
N ALA A 223 -2.26 24.66 4.87
CA ALA A 223 -3.45 23.82 4.90
C ALA A 223 -3.17 22.43 4.32
N ALA A 224 -2.42 22.33 3.22
CA ALA A 224 -2.01 21.07 2.62
C ALA A 224 -1.11 20.25 3.56
N VAL A 225 -0.13 20.88 4.23
CA VAL A 225 0.74 20.22 5.22
C VAL A 225 -0.06 19.73 6.42
N ASN A 226 -1.03 20.53 6.90
CA ASN A 226 -1.91 20.15 8.00
C ASN A 226 -2.84 18.97 7.63
N ALA A 227 -3.39 18.97 6.42
CA ALA A 227 -4.18 17.85 5.91
C ALA A 227 -3.33 16.57 5.79
N LEU A 228 -2.07 16.69 5.34
CA LEU A 228 -1.14 15.57 5.28
C LEU A 228 -0.72 15.08 6.67
N ASN A 229 -0.66 15.93 7.68
CA ASN A 229 -0.27 15.55 9.04
C ASN A 229 -1.19 14.51 9.68
N ALA A 230 -2.47 14.45 9.30
CA ALA A 230 -3.37 13.36 9.70
C ALA A 230 -2.87 12.00 9.21
N LYS A 231 -2.21 12.00 8.06
CA LYS A 231 -1.71 10.81 7.34
C LYS A 231 -0.26 10.49 7.61
N THR A 232 0.50 11.50 8.04
CA THR A 232 1.92 11.40 8.32
C THR A 232 2.21 11.46 9.81
N TYR A 233 1.25 11.11 10.67
CA TYR A 233 1.43 11.01 12.12
C TYR A 233 2.03 12.28 12.76
N GLY A 234 1.62 13.46 12.28
CA GLY A 234 2.10 14.75 12.79
C GLY A 234 3.59 15.02 12.52
N LYS A 235 4.23 14.27 11.61
CA LYS A 235 5.68 14.35 11.35
C LYS A 235 6.09 15.50 10.43
N LEU A 236 5.17 16.32 9.91
CA LEU A 236 5.48 17.49 9.10
C LEU A 236 5.35 18.78 9.91
N ALA A 237 6.23 19.74 9.65
CA ALA A 237 6.16 21.10 10.17
C ALA A 237 6.24 22.09 9.01
N PHE A 238 5.30 23.03 8.94
CA PHE A 238 5.32 24.08 7.94
C PHE A 238 6.04 25.33 8.47
N SER A 239 6.77 26.02 7.59
CA SER A 239 7.27 27.37 7.82
C SER A 239 7.27 28.19 6.53
N PHE A 240 7.01 29.49 6.66
CA PHE A 240 7.10 30.44 5.57
C PHE A 240 8.25 31.42 5.83
N VAL A 241 9.05 31.69 4.79
CA VAL A 241 10.21 32.59 4.85
C VAL A 241 10.14 33.57 3.69
N ASP A 242 10.15 34.87 4.02
CA ASP A 242 10.41 35.96 3.08
C ASP A 242 11.87 36.42 3.26
N PRO A 243 12.80 35.99 2.39
CA PRO A 243 14.20 36.34 2.53
C PRO A 243 14.42 37.82 2.15
N PRO A 244 15.33 38.52 2.85
CA PRO A 244 15.66 39.91 2.52
C PRO A 244 16.29 40.01 1.12
N ASP A 245 16.05 41.13 0.44
CA ASP A 245 16.73 41.46 -0.81
C ASP A 245 18.16 41.99 -0.54
N ASP A 246 19.08 41.06 -0.24
CA ASP A 246 20.48 41.36 0.00
C ASP A 246 21.42 40.42 -0.79
N ALA A 247 22.73 40.55 -0.61
CA ALA A 247 23.71 39.76 -1.35
C ALA A 247 23.59 38.24 -1.10
N LYS A 248 22.96 37.81 0.00
CA LYS A 248 22.81 36.39 0.36
C LYS A 248 21.65 35.71 -0.34
N LEU A 249 20.81 36.45 -1.05
CA LEU A 249 19.65 35.91 -1.75
C LEU A 249 20.05 34.91 -2.84
N GLU A 250 21.13 35.19 -3.56
CA GLU A 250 21.68 34.30 -4.59
C GLU A 250 22.33 33.06 -3.96
N GLU A 251 23.07 33.23 -2.86
CA GLU A 251 23.65 32.12 -2.09
C GLU A 251 22.54 31.18 -1.56
N LEU A 252 21.44 31.74 -1.05
CA LEU A 252 20.28 30.98 -0.59
C LEU A 252 19.65 30.19 -1.74
N SER A 253 19.47 30.81 -2.91
CA SER A 253 18.94 30.11 -4.08
C SER A 253 19.80 28.93 -4.49
N GLN A 254 21.13 29.10 -4.50
CA GLN A 254 22.05 28.01 -4.85
C GLN A 254 22.05 26.90 -3.80
N ALA A 255 22.06 27.26 -2.51
CA ALA A 255 22.10 26.31 -1.40
C ALA A 255 20.83 25.45 -1.30
N ASP A 256 19.67 26.04 -1.56
CA ASP A 256 18.37 25.39 -1.48
C ASP A 256 17.78 25.05 -2.87
N ASN A 257 18.55 25.20 -3.96
CA ASN A 257 18.11 24.99 -5.34
C ASN A 257 16.76 25.68 -5.67
N LEU A 258 16.58 26.91 -5.19
CA LEU A 258 15.37 27.71 -5.40
C LEU A 258 15.40 28.37 -6.78
N LEU A 259 14.23 28.61 -7.35
CA LEU A 259 14.12 29.39 -8.58
C LEU A 259 14.48 30.86 -8.27
N PHE A 260 15.62 31.32 -8.78
CA PHE A 260 16.02 32.72 -8.73
C PHE A 260 15.49 33.47 -9.94
N LEU A 261 14.83 34.59 -9.69
CA LEU A 261 14.28 35.47 -10.72
C LEU A 261 14.92 36.84 -10.58
N ASN A 262 15.30 37.42 -11.73
CA ASN A 262 15.82 38.77 -11.83
C ASN A 262 15.10 39.45 -12.99
N TRP A 263 14.66 40.69 -12.79
CA TRP A 263 13.93 41.45 -13.81
C TRP A 263 14.45 42.90 -13.89
N PRO A 264 14.51 43.47 -15.11
CA PRO A 264 14.89 44.85 -15.29
C PRO A 264 13.75 45.80 -14.89
N ALA A 265 14.08 47.09 -14.77
CA ALA A 265 13.06 48.13 -14.71
C ALA A 265 12.30 48.20 -16.04
N SER A 266 11.01 48.47 -16.00
CA SER A 266 10.21 48.68 -17.21
C SER A 266 10.51 50.04 -17.84
N ASN A 267 10.46 50.10 -19.17
CA ASN A 267 10.64 51.32 -19.95
C ASN A 267 9.60 52.40 -19.62
N ASP A 268 8.41 52.00 -19.15
CA ASP A 268 7.35 52.93 -18.73
C ASP A 268 7.49 53.43 -17.28
N GLY A 269 8.54 53.00 -16.57
CA GLY A 269 8.84 53.38 -15.19
C GLY A 269 7.89 52.80 -14.14
N ARG A 270 6.89 51.99 -14.51
CA ARG A 270 5.91 51.41 -13.58
C ARG A 270 6.45 50.24 -12.77
N LEU A 271 7.48 49.57 -13.28
CA LEU A 271 8.16 48.44 -12.62
C LEU A 271 9.62 48.82 -12.38
N GLN A 272 10.06 48.72 -11.13
CA GLN A 272 11.48 48.85 -10.78
C GLN A 272 12.21 47.52 -11.00
N ALA A 273 13.51 47.61 -11.30
CA ALA A 273 14.37 46.43 -11.35
C ALA A 273 14.39 45.75 -9.98
N GLY A 274 14.44 44.43 -9.98
CA GLY A 274 14.39 43.65 -8.76
C GLY A 274 14.73 42.20 -8.98
N ARG A 275 14.83 41.49 -7.87
CA ARG A 275 15.14 40.07 -7.84
C ARG A 275 14.39 39.39 -6.70
N GLY A 276 14.23 38.08 -6.81
CA GLY A 276 13.51 37.30 -5.82
C GLY A 276 13.72 35.81 -6.01
N VAL A 277 13.44 35.05 -4.96
CA VAL A 277 13.46 33.59 -5.01
C VAL A 277 12.10 33.01 -4.69
N ILE A 278 11.80 31.85 -5.28
CA ILE A 278 10.62 31.08 -4.95
C ILE A 278 10.94 29.57 -4.96
N GLY A 279 10.43 28.86 -3.97
CA GLY A 279 10.51 27.40 -3.93
C GLY A 279 9.95 26.81 -2.65
N LEU A 280 9.66 25.52 -2.70
CA LEU A 280 9.22 24.74 -1.56
C LEU A 280 10.30 23.71 -1.21
N VAL A 281 10.93 23.88 -0.05
CA VAL A 281 12.03 23.04 0.41
C VAL A 281 11.52 22.06 1.46
N VAL A 282 11.73 20.77 1.23
CA VAL A 282 11.47 19.70 2.19
C VAL A 282 12.80 19.25 2.79
N GLU A 283 12.98 19.42 4.09
CA GLU A 283 14.24 19.15 4.78
C GLU A 283 14.06 18.22 5.99
N HIS A 284 14.98 17.27 6.14
CA HIS A 284 15.10 16.46 7.36
C HIS A 284 16.55 15.98 7.54
N ARG A 285 17.14 16.26 8.72
CA ARG A 285 18.52 15.87 9.09
C ARG A 285 19.57 16.22 8.02
N GLY A 286 19.52 17.44 7.51
CA GLY A 286 20.46 17.97 6.51
C GLY A 286 20.24 17.46 5.07
N ARG A 287 19.29 16.54 4.83
CA ARG A 287 18.86 16.20 3.47
C ARG A 287 17.74 17.12 3.06
N LYS A 288 17.87 17.70 1.85
CA LYS A 288 16.92 18.65 1.28
C LYS A 288 16.42 18.15 -0.07
N ILE A 289 15.15 18.37 -0.34
CA ILE A 289 14.52 18.20 -1.66
C ILE A 289 13.76 19.48 -1.94
N THR A 290 13.98 20.06 -3.12
CA THR A 290 13.29 21.29 -3.53
C THR A 290 12.29 20.97 -4.62
N LEU A 291 11.04 21.39 -4.40
CA LEU A 291 9.94 21.25 -5.33
C LEU A 291 9.79 22.58 -6.09
N PRO A 292 9.84 22.58 -7.43
CA PRO A 292 9.55 23.77 -8.21
C PRO A 292 8.07 24.14 -8.05
N LEU A 293 7.79 25.43 -7.81
CA LEU A 293 6.43 25.95 -7.67
C LEU A 293 5.89 26.59 -8.95
N ILE A 294 6.76 26.80 -9.94
CA ILE A 294 6.43 27.43 -11.22
C ILE A 294 6.96 26.53 -12.32
N ASP A 295 6.06 26.09 -13.21
CA ASP A 295 6.45 25.47 -14.47
C ASP A 295 6.82 26.57 -15.47
N ILE A 296 8.12 26.70 -15.76
CA ILE A 296 8.71 27.75 -16.62
C ILE A 296 8.43 27.46 -18.11
N VAL A 297 7.28 26.90 -18.45
CA VAL A 297 6.90 26.63 -19.84
C VAL A 297 6.46 27.95 -20.47
N ARG A 298 7.47 28.71 -20.94
CA ARG A 298 7.40 29.90 -21.82
C ARG A 298 7.00 31.21 -21.12
N LEU A 299 7.96 31.84 -20.46
CA LEU A 299 7.97 33.30 -20.43
C LEU A 299 8.30 33.80 -21.85
N PRO A 300 7.48 34.66 -22.49
CA PRO A 300 7.95 35.38 -23.66
C PRO A 300 9.18 36.18 -23.22
N ILE A 301 10.29 35.97 -23.93
CA ILE A 301 11.49 36.77 -23.75
C ILE A 301 11.05 38.22 -23.98
N LEU A 302 11.02 39.02 -22.93
CA LEU A 302 10.77 40.45 -23.03
C LEU A 302 11.98 41.03 -23.77
N GLY A 303 11.80 41.24 -25.08
CA GLY A 303 12.68 42.03 -25.93
C GLY A 303 12.18 43.46 -26.04
#